data_AF-A0A327K257-F1
#
_entry.id   AF-A0A327K257-F1
#
_cell.length_a   1.000
_cell.length_b   1.000
_cell.length_c   1.000
_cell.angle_alpha   90.00
_cell.angle_beta   90.00
_cell.angle_gamma   90.00
#
_symmetry.space_group_name_H-M   'P 1'
#
loop_
_entity.id
_entity.type
_entity.pdbx_description
1 polymer ?
#
loop_
_entity_poly.entity_id
_entity_poly.type
_entity_poly.pdbx_seq_one_letter_code
_entity_poly.pdbx_strand_id
1 'polypeptide(L)'
;MKPAGQMTLTLTAELEQFVRDEVRRGAFASSSEYIRELVRERYLKERDRAAKLRALEAALSRGIADADAGRTVPLDEAFAQLRTALGLPDKSFDP
;
A
#
# COMPACT_ATOMS: atom_id res chain seq x y z
N MET A 1 1.30 20.53 -22.79
CA MET A 1 2.43 19.73 -22.25
C MET A 1 2.80 20.30 -20.89
N LYS A 2 2.78 19.52 -19.80
CA LYS A 2 3.44 19.95 -18.56
C LYS A 2 4.95 20.04 -18.84
N PRO A 3 5.65 21.10 -18.44
CA PRO A 3 7.08 21.21 -18.69
C PRO A 3 7.79 20.07 -17.93
N ALA A 4 8.55 19.25 -18.66
CA ALA A 4 9.43 18.27 -18.06
C ALA A 4 10.65 19.02 -17.53
N GLY A 5 10.88 18.97 -16.21
CA GLY A 5 12.12 19.45 -15.61
C GLY A 5 13.27 18.50 -15.99
N GLN A 6 14.37 19.04 -16.50
CA GLN A 6 15.59 18.27 -16.70
C GLN A 6 16.41 18.29 -15.41
N MET A 7 16.88 17.12 -14.97
CA MET A 7 17.74 16.98 -13.79
C MET A 7 18.93 16.07 -14.14
N THR A 8 20.13 16.48 -13.75
CA THR A 8 21.32 15.64 -13.77
C THR A 8 21.50 15.02 -12.39
N LEU A 9 21.72 13.71 -12.34
CA LEU A 9 21.80 12.94 -11.10
C LEU A 9 23.13 12.18 -11.10
N THR A 10 23.85 12.19 -10.00
CA THR A 10 25.03 11.35 -9.80
C THR A 10 24.64 10.16 -8.94
N LEU A 11 24.92 8.94 -9.43
CA LEU A 11 24.67 7.71 -8.72
C LEU A 11 26.00 7.13 -8.20
N THR A 12 25.94 6.37 -7.13
CA THR A 12 27.06 5.49 -6.75
C THR A 12 27.22 4.40 -7.83
N ALA A 13 28.40 3.82 -7.94
CA ALA A 13 28.67 2.77 -8.93
C ALA A 13 27.72 1.57 -8.80
N GLU A 14 27.36 1.21 -7.57
CA GLU A 14 26.40 0.14 -7.27
C GLU A 14 24.99 0.46 -7.81
N LEU A 15 24.49 1.66 -7.55
CA LEU A 15 23.16 2.09 -8.02
C LEU A 15 23.11 2.24 -9.55
N GLU A 16 24.19 2.74 -10.14
CA GLU A 16 24.32 2.83 -11.59
C GLU A 16 24.27 1.44 -12.24
N GLN A 17 24.98 0.48 -11.65
CA GLN A 17 24.97 -0.90 -12.11
C GLN A 17 23.59 -1.53 -11.96
N PHE A 18 22.94 -1.34 -10.82
CA PHE A 18 21.56 -1.79 -10.59
C PHE A 18 20.60 -1.24 -11.65
N VAL A 19 20.65 0.06 -11.93
CA VAL A 19 19.81 0.68 -12.98
C VAL A 19 20.09 0.07 -14.36
N ARG A 20 21.36 -0.16 -14.71
CA ARG A 20 21.72 -0.84 -15.97
C ARG A 20 21.21 -2.27 -16.04
N ASP A 21 21.23 -3.00 -14.94
CA ASP A 21 20.72 -4.37 -14.87
C ASP A 21 19.19 -4.37 -15.02
N GLU A 22 18.48 -3.45 -14.38
CA GLU A 22 17.02 -3.34 -14.49
C GLU A 22 16.55 -2.89 -15.88
N VAL A 23 17.28 -2.01 -16.56
CA VAL A 23 16.99 -1.68 -17.96
C VAL A 23 17.20 -2.89 -18.88
N ARG A 24 18.21 -3.74 -18.61
CA ARG A 24 18.45 -4.96 -19.38
C ARG A 24 17.44 -6.07 -19.09
N ARG A 25 16.98 -6.18 -17.84
CA ARG A 25 16.03 -7.20 -17.38
C ARG A 25 14.59 -6.83 -17.73
N GLY A 26 14.24 -5.55 -17.62
CA GLY A 26 12.92 -5.02 -17.85
C GLY A 26 12.69 -4.55 -19.28
N ALA A 27 11.46 -4.14 -19.56
CA ALA A 27 11.05 -3.54 -20.84
C ALA A 27 11.25 -2.01 -20.85
N PHE A 28 12.33 -1.50 -20.27
CA PHE A 28 12.61 -0.06 -20.25
C PHE A 28 13.51 0.31 -21.44
N ALA A 29 13.17 1.38 -22.15
CA ALA A 29 13.96 1.85 -23.29
C ALA A 29 15.21 2.62 -22.87
N SER A 30 15.27 3.13 -21.63
CA SER A 30 16.43 3.88 -21.13
C SER A 30 16.51 3.94 -19.60
N SER A 31 17.70 4.24 -19.07
CA SER A 31 17.90 4.52 -17.64
C SER A 31 17.04 5.68 -17.15
N SER A 32 16.87 6.73 -17.97
CA SER A 32 16.01 7.87 -17.62
C SER A 32 14.53 7.49 -17.52
N GLU A 33 14.07 6.52 -18.31
CA GLU A 33 12.71 6.01 -18.20
C GLU A 33 12.52 5.22 -16.91
N TYR A 34 13.43 4.30 -16.60
CA TYR A 34 13.41 3.54 -15.35
C TYR A 34 13.40 4.45 -14.12
N ILE A 35 14.30 5.43 -14.06
CA ILE A 35 14.38 6.38 -12.95
C ILE A 35 13.10 7.23 -12.85
N ARG A 36 12.52 7.66 -13.98
CA ARG A 36 11.25 8.40 -13.95
C ARG A 36 10.13 7.56 -13.37
N GLU A 37 10.03 6.29 -13.74
CA GLU A 37 9.02 5.40 -13.19
C GLU A 37 9.23 5.15 -11.69
N LEU A 38 10.47 4.86 -11.28
CA LEU A 38 10.83 4.66 -9.87
C LEU A 38 10.45 5.89 -9.00
N VAL A 39 10.76 7.10 -9.48
CA VAL A 39 10.43 8.34 -8.79
C VAL A 39 8.92 8.57 -8.78
N ARG A 40 8.21 8.27 -9.87
CA ARG A 40 6.74 8.38 -9.95
C ARG A 40 6.07 7.44 -8.95
N GLU A 41 6.48 6.19 -8.89
CA GLU A 41 5.97 5.23 -7.91
C GLU A 41 6.19 5.73 -6.48
N ARG A 42 7.39 6.23 -6.18
CA ARG A 42 7.68 6.76 -4.85
C ARG A 42 6.82 7.99 -4.55
N TYR A 43 6.66 8.90 -5.50
CA TYR A 43 5.82 10.08 -5.36
C TYR A 43 4.36 9.71 -5.06
N LEU A 44 3.79 8.74 -5.79
CA LEU A 44 2.43 8.26 -5.55
C LEU A 44 2.30 7.61 -4.16
N LYS A 45 3.27 6.77 -3.77
CA LYS A 45 3.32 6.16 -2.44
C LYS A 45 3.33 7.20 -1.32
N GLU A 46 4.14 8.26 -1.45
CA GLU A 46 4.21 9.32 -0.45
C GLU A 46 2.94 10.19 -0.41
N ARG A 47 2.38 10.54 -1.58
CA ARG A 47 1.16 11.33 -1.68
C ARG A 47 0.00 10.67 -0.92
N ASP A 48 -0.12 9.35 -1.03
CA ASP A 48 -1.23 8.61 -0.43
C ASP A 48 -0.98 8.24 1.04
N ARG A 49 0.25 8.42 1.55
CA ARG A 49 0.65 8.00 2.91
C ARG A 49 -0.08 8.77 4.01
N ALA A 50 -0.16 10.09 3.90
CA ALA A 50 -0.82 10.93 4.90
C ALA A 50 -2.34 10.66 4.99
N ALA A 51 -2.99 10.39 3.85
CA ALA A 51 -4.39 10.02 3.81
C ALA A 51 -4.64 8.65 4.46
N LYS A 52 -3.80 7.65 4.16
CA LYS A 52 -3.86 6.32 4.78
C LYS A 52 -3.65 6.38 6.29
N LEU A 53 -2.69 7.19 6.76
CA LEU A 53 -2.43 7.36 8.18
C LEU A 53 -3.65 7.97 8.90
N ARG A 54 -4.22 9.06 8.37
CA ARG A 54 -5.44 9.66 8.93
C ARG A 54 -6.62 8.69 8.96
N ALA A 55 -6.79 7.89 7.91
CA ALA A 55 -7.85 6.87 7.88
C ALA A 55 -7.65 5.79 8.95
N LEU A 56 -6.40 5.36 9.16
CA LEU A 56 -6.04 4.41 10.20
C LEU A 56 -6.26 4.98 11.60
N GLU A 57 -5.81 6.20 11.86
CA GLU A 57 -6.03 6.89 13.15
C GLU A 57 -7.52 7.02 13.47
N ALA A 58 -8.34 7.42 12.49
CA ALA A 58 -9.79 7.51 12.65
C ALA A 58 -10.44 6.14 12.92
N ALA A 59 -10.01 5.09 12.20
CA ALA A 59 -10.51 3.74 12.42
C ALA A 59 -10.15 3.21 13.82
N LEU A 60 -8.92 3.48 14.29
CA LEU A 60 -8.46 3.08 15.61
C LEU A 60 -9.22 3.83 16.72
N SER A 61 -9.36 5.15 16.59
CA SER A 61 -10.11 5.96 17.56
C SER A 61 -11.56 5.49 17.68
N ARG A 62 -12.21 5.17 16.54
CA ARG A 62 -13.55 4.58 16.54
C ARG A 62 -13.57 3.22 17.24
N GLY A 63 -12.63 2.33 16.90
CA GLY A 63 -12.56 0.98 17.50
C GLY A 63 -12.36 1.03 19.02
N ILE A 64 -11.52 1.94 19.52
CA ILE A 64 -11.34 2.17 20.96
C ILE A 64 -12.65 2.66 21.59
N ALA A 65 -13.30 3.66 21.00
CA ALA A 65 -14.56 4.18 21.51
C ALA A 65 -15.70 3.15 21.48
N ASP A 66 -15.69 2.21 20.52
CA ASP A 66 -16.60 1.07 20.47
C ASP A 66 -16.31 0.07 21.58
N ALA A 67 -15.04 -0.25 21.82
CA ALA A 67 -14.62 -1.13 22.91
C ALA A 67 -14.96 -0.56 24.30
N ASP A 68 -14.64 0.72 24.55
CA ASP A 68 -14.94 1.39 25.82
C ASP A 68 -16.45 1.46 26.10
N ALA A 69 -17.26 1.54 25.05
CA ALA A 69 -18.72 1.55 25.15
C ALA A 69 -19.35 0.15 25.12
N GLY A 70 -18.55 -0.93 25.11
CA GLY A 70 -19.03 -2.30 25.06
C GLY A 70 -19.73 -2.70 23.74
N ARG A 71 -19.51 -1.97 22.65
CA ARG A 71 -20.00 -2.28 21.30
C ARG A 71 -19.11 -3.30 20.58
N THR A 72 -18.64 -4.30 21.32
CA THR A 72 -17.84 -5.41 20.80
C THR A 72 -18.65 -6.69 20.85
N VAL A 73 -18.31 -7.63 19.99
CA VAL A 73 -18.90 -8.97 19.97
C VAL A 73 -17.79 -10.02 20.03
N PRO A 74 -18.06 -11.22 20.57
CA PRO A 74 -17.12 -12.33 20.47
C PRO A 74 -16.72 -12.61 19.01
N LEU A 75 -15.46 -12.99 18.80
CA LEU A 75 -14.91 -13.18 17.46
C LEU A 75 -15.68 -14.24 16.66
N ASP A 76 -16.05 -15.34 17.30
CA ASP A 76 -16.80 -16.43 16.67
C ASP A 76 -18.18 -15.96 16.21
N GLU A 77 -18.84 -15.13 17.01
CA GLU A 77 -20.13 -14.53 16.67
C GLU A 77 -20.01 -13.55 15.51
N ALA A 78 -18.97 -12.71 15.49
CA ALA A 78 -18.69 -11.80 14.38
C ALA A 78 -18.51 -12.55 13.05
N PHE A 79 -17.76 -13.64 13.05
CA PHE A 79 -17.55 -14.46 11.86
C PHE A 79 -18.81 -15.19 11.41
N ALA A 80 -19.63 -15.69 12.34
CA ALA A 80 -20.92 -16.29 12.02
C ALA A 80 -21.88 -15.28 11.37
N GLN A 81 -21.95 -14.06 11.91
CA GLN A 81 -22.75 -12.97 11.34
C GLN A 81 -22.27 -12.59 9.93
N LEU A 82 -20.95 -12.48 9.72
CA LEU A 82 -20.37 -12.14 8.42
C LEU A 82 -20.62 -13.23 7.37
N ARG A 83 -20.46 -14.51 7.73
CA ARG A 83 -20.75 -15.63 6.83
C ARG A 83 -22.22 -15.65 6.42
N THR A 84 -23.12 -15.40 7.37
CA THR A 84 -24.56 -15.29 7.11
C THR A 84 -24.86 -14.15 6.14
N ALA A 85 -24.28 -12.96 6.37
CA ALA A 85 -24.47 -11.80 5.52
C ALA A 85 -23.91 -11.99 4.09
N LEU A 86 -22.86 -12.80 3.94
CA LEU A 86 -22.22 -13.10 2.65
C LEU A 86 -22.76 -14.38 1.97
N GLY A 87 -23.71 -15.10 2.61
CA GLY A 87 -24.27 -16.35 2.08
C GLY A 87 -23.26 -17.50 1.99
N LEU A 88 -22.22 -17.49 2.83
CA LEU A 88 -21.17 -18.51 2.85
C LEU A 88 -21.60 -19.71 3.73
N PRO A 89 -21.26 -20.95 3.34
CA PRO A 89 -21.53 -22.12 4.16
C PRO A 89 -20.77 -22.03 5.49
N ASP A 90 -21.44 -22.38 6.58
CA ASP A 90 -20.83 -22.35 7.90
C ASP A 90 -19.79 -23.47 8.01
N LYS A 91 -18.53 -23.09 8.15
CA LYS A 91 -17.47 -24.02 8.56
C LYS A 91 -17.20 -23.73 10.02
N SER A 92 -17.56 -24.68 10.87
CA SER A 92 -17.05 -24.74 12.24
C SER A 92 -15.53 -24.62 12.17
N PHE A 93 -14.98 -23.56 12.75
CA PHE A 93 -13.56 -23.47 13.04
C PHE A 93 -13.30 -24.45 14.17
N ASP A 94 -12.80 -25.63 13.84
CA ASP A 94 -12.34 -26.60 14.82
C ASP A 94 -10.90 -26.21 15.18
N PRO A 95 -10.61 -25.83 16.44
CA PRO A 95 -9.32 -25.26 16.85
C PRO A 95 -8.14 -26.24 16.78
#